data_AF-A0A1E4GZJ6-F1
#
_entry.id   AF-A0A1E4GZJ6-F1
#
_cell.length_a   1.000
_cell.length_b   1.000
_cell.length_c   1.000
_cell.angle_alpha   90.00
_cell.angle_beta   90.00
_cell.angle_gamma   90.00
#
_symmetry.space_group_name_H-M   'P 1'
#
loop_
_entity.id
_entity.type
_entity.pdbx_description
1 polymer ?
#
loop_
_entity_poly.entity_id
_entity_poly.type
_entity_poly.pdbx_seq_one_letter_code
_entity_poly.pdbx_strand_id
1 'polypeptide(L)'
;MKLRNVLAAVTAGAALAAAGAAQAALVLVGSWGLNNGPTLDLATPMSAQQVAAQLFGGAPEDYVISTVDNSANALAWYAVLGFPGITSIAGHDVSNAAGFDLSAYVYDPELVDEQDRFVNYAFAERDVGPGIPEPATWALMIGGLGLTGAVLRRRRPATA
;
A
#
# COMPACT_ATOMS: atom_id res chain seq x y z
N MET A 1 47.15 18.04 -14.94
CA MET A 1 46.39 16.96 -14.25
C MET A 1 46.33 15.76 -15.20
N LYS A 2 46.86 14.60 -14.82
CA LYS A 2 46.93 13.43 -15.73
C LYS A 2 45.53 12.80 -15.87
N LEU A 3 45.06 12.60 -17.10
CA LEU A 3 43.75 12.05 -17.50
C LEU A 3 43.30 10.81 -16.70
N ARG A 4 44.27 10.04 -16.23
CA ARG A 4 44.15 8.84 -15.40
C ARG A 4 43.49 9.10 -14.03
N ASN A 5 43.63 10.31 -13.48
CA ASN A 5 43.06 10.69 -12.19
C ASN A 5 41.59 11.14 -12.31
N VAL A 6 41.18 11.59 -13.50
CA VAL A 6 39.79 12.02 -13.78
C VAL A 6 38.89 10.80 -13.94
N LEU A 7 39.35 9.76 -14.66
CA LEU A 7 38.61 8.51 -14.86
C LEU A 7 38.30 7.76 -13.55
N ALA A 8 39.23 7.74 -12.60
CA ALA A 8 39.04 7.08 -11.30
C ALA A 8 38.06 7.84 -10.38
N ALA A 9 37.96 9.16 -10.52
CA ALA A 9 37.00 9.97 -9.76
C ALA A 9 35.57 9.84 -10.32
N VAL A 10 35.43 9.72 -11.65
CA VAL A 10 34.13 9.55 -12.33
C VAL A 10 33.49 8.20 -12.01
N THR A 11 34.27 7.11 -11.90
CA THR A 11 33.73 5.79 -11.54
C THR A 11 33.32 5.68 -10.07
N ALA A 12 33.99 6.39 -9.15
CA ALA A 12 33.58 6.45 -7.74
C ALA A 12 32.29 7.26 -7.53
N GLY A 13 32.08 8.32 -8.32
CA GLY A 13 30.86 9.13 -8.27
C GLY A 13 29.60 8.41 -8.75
N ALA A 14 29.72 7.51 -9.73
CA ALA A 14 28.58 6.76 -10.26
C ALA A 14 28.05 5.68 -9.30
N ALA A 15 28.90 5.13 -8.43
CA ALA A 15 28.51 4.06 -7.50
C ALA A 15 27.70 4.57 -6.28
N LEU A 16 27.85 5.85 -5.90
CA LEU A 16 27.13 6.43 -4.76
C LEU A 16 25.67 6.78 -5.09
N ALA A 17 25.31 6.86 -6.38
CA ALA A 17 23.97 7.24 -6.83
C ALA A 17 22.95 6.08 -6.86
N ALA A 18 23.35 4.86 -6.48
CA ALA A 18 22.50 3.66 -6.53
C ALA A 18 21.90 3.25 -5.17
N ALA A 19 21.82 4.17 -4.20
CA ALA A 19 21.03 3.94 -3.00
C ALA A 19 19.54 3.96 -3.39
N GLY A 20 18.92 2.78 -3.49
CA GLY A 20 17.50 2.65 -3.82
C GLY A 20 16.65 3.45 -2.84
N ALA A 21 15.80 4.33 -3.37
CA ALA A 21 14.81 5.03 -2.57
C ALA A 21 13.80 4.03 -2.00
N ALA A 22 13.35 4.24 -0.76
CA ALA A 22 12.18 3.55 -0.25
C ALA A 22 10.99 3.94 -1.14
N GLN A 23 10.30 2.94 -1.71
CA GLN A 23 9.14 3.15 -2.54
C GLN A 23 7.90 2.97 -1.66
N ALA A 24 7.17 4.05 -1.43
CA ALA A 24 5.85 3.95 -0.79
C ALA A 24 4.89 3.28 -1.78
N ALA A 25 4.14 2.28 -1.31
CA ALA A 25 3.15 1.57 -2.09
C ALA A 25 1.88 1.36 -1.27
N LEU A 26 0.74 1.32 -1.96
CA LEU A 26 -0.52 0.92 -1.36
C LEU A 26 -0.49 -0.57 -1.09
N VAL A 27 -0.59 -0.94 0.19
CA VAL A 27 -0.60 -2.33 0.65
C VAL A 27 -1.97 -2.64 1.22
N LEU A 28 -2.51 -3.82 0.85
CA LEU A 28 -3.76 -4.32 1.42
C LEU A 28 -3.61 -4.51 2.93
N VAL A 29 -4.43 -3.80 3.70
CA VAL A 29 -4.46 -3.86 5.17
C VAL A 29 -5.48 -4.89 5.64
N GLY A 30 -6.63 -4.95 4.97
CA GLY A 30 -7.72 -5.84 5.33
C GLY A 30 -8.94 -5.63 4.44
N SER A 31 -10.00 -6.36 4.73
CA SER A 31 -11.28 -6.24 4.04
C SER A 31 -12.45 -6.47 5.00
N TRP A 32 -13.63 -6.02 4.60
CA TRP A 32 -14.88 -6.28 5.32
C TRP A 32 -16.04 -6.38 4.34
N GLY A 33 -17.02 -7.23 4.66
CA GLY A 33 -18.30 -7.25 3.95
C GLY A 33 -19.17 -6.07 4.39
N LEU A 34 -19.88 -5.48 3.43
CA LEU A 34 -20.86 -4.42 3.70
C LEU A 34 -21.85 -4.84 4.79
N ASN A 35 -22.25 -6.12 4.78
CA ASN A 35 -23.27 -6.72 5.65
C ASN A 35 -22.70 -7.28 6.99
N ASN A 36 -21.56 -6.78 7.47
CA ASN A 36 -20.92 -7.23 8.71
C ASN A 36 -21.06 -6.26 9.90
N GLY A 37 -21.86 -5.20 9.75
CA GLY A 37 -22.02 -4.12 10.72
C GLY A 37 -23.25 -4.20 11.63
N PRO A 38 -23.63 -3.08 12.27
CA PRO A 38 -24.87 -2.97 13.03
C PRO A 38 -26.11 -3.09 12.15
N THR A 39 -27.23 -3.59 12.69
CA THR A 39 -28.51 -3.67 11.97
C THR A 39 -28.88 -2.35 11.31
N LEU A 40 -29.46 -2.37 10.10
CA LEU A 40 -29.80 -1.20 9.28
C LEU A 40 -30.48 -0.06 10.07
N ASP A 41 -31.40 -0.40 10.98
CA ASP A 41 -32.14 0.57 11.81
C ASP A 41 -31.29 1.26 12.89
N LEU A 42 -30.14 0.68 13.24
CA LEU A 42 -29.18 1.18 14.23
C LEU A 42 -27.89 1.68 13.59
N ALA A 43 -27.71 1.48 12.28
CA ALA A 43 -26.53 1.92 11.57
C ALA A 43 -26.52 3.44 11.43
N THR A 44 -25.34 4.04 11.63
CA THR A 44 -25.12 5.47 11.43
C THR A 44 -24.49 5.72 10.06
N PRO A 45 -24.71 6.89 9.43
CA PRO A 45 -24.07 7.23 8.17
C PRO A 45 -22.54 7.25 8.34
N MET A 46 -21.82 6.52 7.50
CA MET A 46 -20.38 6.30 7.67
C MET A 46 -19.67 6.00 6.35
N SER A 47 -18.60 6.74 6.06
CA SER A 47 -17.78 6.51 4.89
C SER A 47 -16.94 5.24 5.04
N ALA A 48 -16.49 4.66 3.94
CA ALA A 48 -15.71 3.44 3.97
C ALA A 48 -14.31 3.64 4.58
N GLN A 49 -13.71 4.83 4.41
CA GLN A 49 -12.48 5.21 5.11
C GLN A 49 -12.68 5.27 6.62
N GLN A 50 -13.81 5.82 7.08
CA GLN A 50 -14.15 5.85 8.51
C GLN A 50 -14.30 4.44 9.08
N VAL A 51 -14.94 3.54 8.33
CA VAL A 51 -15.04 2.12 8.71
C VAL A 51 -13.67 1.47 8.76
N ALA A 52 -12.81 1.70 7.76
CA ALA A 52 -11.46 1.15 7.76
C ALA A 52 -10.65 1.61 8.97
N ALA A 53 -10.72 2.89 9.32
CA ALA A 53 -10.07 3.41 10.52
C ALA A 53 -10.65 2.80 11.80
N GLN A 54 -11.96 2.58 11.86
CA GLN A 54 -12.61 1.91 12.99
C GLN A 54 -12.16 0.46 13.15
N LEU A 55 -12.02 -0.28 12.04
CA LEU A 55 -11.69 -1.71 12.05
C LEU A 55 -10.18 -1.97 12.18
N PHE A 56 -9.35 -1.14 11.57
CA PHE A 56 -7.91 -1.38 11.41
C PHE A 56 -7.02 -0.36 12.13
N GLY A 57 -7.61 0.68 12.76
CA GLY A 57 -6.89 1.76 13.44
C GLY A 57 -6.48 2.90 12.50
N GLY A 58 -5.72 3.88 12.99
CA GLY A 58 -5.23 5.00 12.17
C GLY A 58 -6.29 6.08 11.88
N ALA A 59 -5.99 6.98 10.95
CA ALA A 59 -6.92 8.01 10.49
C ALA A 59 -7.66 7.54 9.22
N PRO A 60 -8.91 7.97 8.98
CA PRO A 60 -9.66 7.60 7.76
C PRO A 60 -8.90 7.91 6.46
N GLU A 61 -8.23 9.06 6.44
CA GLU A 61 -7.43 9.54 5.30
C GLU A 61 -6.17 8.72 4.98
N ASP A 62 -5.74 7.83 5.90
CA ASP A 62 -4.64 6.90 5.65
C ASP A 62 -5.04 5.75 4.70
N TYR A 63 -6.35 5.58 4.48
CA TYR A 63 -6.91 4.47 3.73
C TYR A 63 -7.41 4.88 2.35
N VAL A 64 -7.12 4.06 1.35
CA VAL A 64 -7.81 4.07 0.05
C VAL A 64 -8.65 2.81 -0.02
N ILE A 65 -9.96 2.98 -0.21
CA ILE A 65 -10.88 1.86 -0.28
C ILE A 65 -11.02 1.38 -1.72
N SER A 66 -11.24 0.07 -1.87
CA SER A 66 -11.51 -0.56 -3.13
C SER A 66 -12.68 -1.53 -3.06
N THR A 67 -13.39 -1.67 -4.17
CA THR A 67 -14.37 -2.75 -4.38
C THR A 67 -13.74 -4.00 -4.99
N VAL A 68 -12.43 -4.00 -5.24
CA VAL A 68 -11.66 -5.14 -5.78
C VAL A 68 -10.42 -5.43 -4.92
N ASP A 69 -10.00 -6.69 -4.90
CA ASP A 69 -9.02 -7.25 -3.96
C ASP A 69 -7.54 -6.96 -4.32
N ASN A 70 -7.25 -6.70 -5.58
CA ASN A 70 -5.88 -6.64 -6.09
C ASN A 70 -5.36 -5.22 -6.40
N SER A 71 -6.22 -4.21 -6.32
CA SER A 71 -5.88 -2.84 -6.70
C SER A 71 -6.80 -1.84 -6.00
N ALA A 72 -6.29 -0.65 -5.72
CA ALA A 72 -7.07 0.44 -5.16
C ALA A 72 -7.79 1.22 -6.27
N ASN A 73 -9.12 1.27 -6.25
CA ASN A 73 -9.93 2.01 -7.23
C ASN A 73 -10.64 3.24 -6.66
N ALA A 74 -10.45 3.54 -5.37
CA ALA A 74 -11.08 4.66 -4.65
C ALA A 74 -12.62 4.64 -4.70
N LEU A 75 -13.18 3.42 -4.77
CA LEU A 75 -14.61 3.15 -4.69
C LEU A 75 -14.88 2.24 -3.50
N ALA A 76 -16.07 2.38 -2.93
CA ALA A 76 -16.57 1.50 -1.88
C ALA A 76 -18.04 1.15 -2.10
N TRP A 77 -18.44 0.01 -1.58
CA TRP A 77 -19.82 -0.43 -1.47
C TRP A 77 -20.49 0.21 -0.27
N TYR A 78 -21.64 0.83 -0.50
CA TYR A 78 -22.49 1.48 0.50
C TYR A 78 -23.90 0.93 0.49
N ALA A 79 -24.50 0.77 1.66
CA ALA A 79 -25.93 0.62 1.81
C ALA A 79 -26.59 1.99 2.00
N VAL A 80 -27.82 2.12 1.51
CA VAL A 80 -28.66 3.30 1.75
C VAL A 80 -29.45 3.08 3.04
N LEU A 81 -29.25 3.94 4.02
CA LEU A 81 -29.92 3.79 5.32
C LEU A 81 -31.42 4.05 5.18
N GLY A 82 -32.23 3.19 5.80
CA GLY A 82 -33.70 3.23 5.73
C GLY A 82 -34.32 2.55 4.52
N PHE A 83 -33.51 1.92 3.65
CA PHE A 83 -33.98 1.17 2.48
C PHE A 83 -33.41 -0.25 2.47
N PRO A 84 -34.12 -1.24 3.02
CA PRO A 84 -33.67 -2.63 2.98
C PRO A 84 -33.66 -3.16 1.54
N GLY A 85 -32.74 -4.07 1.25
CA GLY A 85 -32.67 -4.78 -0.04
C GLY A 85 -32.10 -3.97 -1.21
N ILE A 86 -31.77 -2.68 -1.03
CA ILE A 86 -31.01 -1.90 -2.03
C ILE A 86 -29.52 -2.15 -1.81
N THR A 87 -28.95 -2.96 -2.71
CA THR A 87 -27.82 -3.81 -2.36
C THR A 87 -26.43 -3.18 -2.46
N SER A 88 -26.28 -2.04 -3.14
CA SER A 88 -25.22 -1.06 -2.86
C SER A 88 -25.01 -0.05 -3.98
N ILE A 89 -24.44 1.10 -3.62
CA ILE A 89 -23.88 2.04 -4.59
C ILE A 89 -22.35 1.90 -4.50
N ALA A 90 -21.70 1.52 -5.61
CA ALA A 90 -20.26 1.72 -5.75
C ALA A 90 -20.02 3.21 -5.96
N GLY A 91 -19.48 3.87 -4.95
CA GLY A 91 -19.29 5.32 -4.94
C GLY A 91 -17.95 5.72 -4.36
N HIS A 92 -17.60 6.98 -4.55
CA HIS A 92 -16.48 7.60 -3.83
C HIS A 92 -16.70 7.58 -2.32
N ASP A 93 -15.66 7.86 -1.54
CA ASP A 93 -15.75 7.86 -0.08
C ASP A 93 -16.70 8.94 0.45
N VAL A 94 -17.93 8.56 0.80
CA VAL A 94 -18.99 9.47 1.26
C VAL A 94 -19.88 8.79 2.29
N SER A 95 -20.49 9.58 3.18
CA SER A 95 -21.54 9.11 4.10
C SER A 95 -22.93 9.67 3.75
N ASN A 96 -23.02 10.52 2.73
CA ASN A 96 -24.28 11.02 2.19
C ASN A 96 -24.12 11.30 0.68
N ALA A 97 -25.09 10.91 -0.13
CA ALA A 97 -25.15 11.25 -1.54
C ALA A 97 -26.59 11.45 -1.99
N ALA A 98 -26.81 12.46 -2.83
CA ALA A 98 -28.15 12.78 -3.37
C ALA A 98 -29.25 12.94 -2.29
N GLY A 99 -28.88 13.37 -1.08
CA GLY A 99 -29.82 13.55 0.04
C GLY A 99 -30.13 12.27 0.82
N PHE A 100 -29.46 11.17 0.50
CA PHE A 100 -29.58 9.91 1.23
C PHE A 100 -28.36 9.66 2.11
N ASP A 101 -28.60 9.15 3.30
CA ASP A 101 -27.55 8.69 4.19
C ASP A 101 -27.06 7.31 3.78
N LEU A 102 -25.73 7.17 3.79
CA LEU A 102 -25.02 6.00 3.30
C LEU A 102 -24.11 5.45 4.40
N SER A 103 -24.03 4.13 4.50
CA SER A 103 -23.04 3.46 5.35
C SER A 103 -22.34 2.34 4.61
N ALA A 104 -21.01 2.30 4.71
CA ALA A 104 -20.18 1.20 4.23
C ALA A 104 -20.09 0.01 5.21
N TYR A 105 -20.82 0.08 6.33
CA TYR A 105 -20.82 -0.94 7.38
C TYR A 105 -22.19 -1.05 8.04
N VAL A 106 -22.93 -2.07 7.65
CA VAL A 106 -24.32 -2.29 8.09
C VAL A 106 -24.61 -3.78 8.21
N TYR A 107 -25.73 -4.14 8.80
CA TYR A 107 -26.35 -5.44 8.68
C TYR A 107 -27.78 -5.28 8.17
N ASP A 108 -28.00 -5.70 6.93
CA ASP A 108 -29.31 -5.82 6.31
C ASP A 108 -29.68 -7.31 6.23
N PRO A 109 -30.74 -7.75 6.94
CA PRO A 109 -31.18 -9.15 6.92
C PRO A 109 -31.60 -9.62 5.51
N GLU A 110 -31.94 -8.71 4.59
CA GLU A 110 -32.26 -9.07 3.20
C GLU A 110 -31.01 -9.41 2.38
N LEU A 111 -29.80 -9.10 2.87
CA LEU A 111 -28.52 -9.34 2.19
C LEU A 111 -27.69 -10.49 2.80
N VAL A 112 -28.30 -11.34 3.64
CA VAL A 112 -27.57 -12.42 4.34
C VAL A 112 -26.95 -13.42 3.36
N ASP A 113 -27.64 -13.73 2.25
CA ASP A 113 -27.12 -14.65 1.22
C ASP A 113 -26.08 -13.98 0.29
N GLU A 114 -25.85 -12.68 0.45
CA GLU A 114 -25.03 -11.85 -0.44
C GLU A 114 -23.84 -11.22 0.27
N GLN A 115 -23.52 -11.69 1.49
CA GLN A 115 -22.47 -11.14 2.35
C GLN A 115 -21.10 -11.01 1.65
N ASP A 116 -20.73 -12.02 0.85
CA ASP A 116 -19.44 -12.06 0.15
C ASP A 116 -19.44 -11.28 -1.17
N ARG A 117 -20.59 -10.78 -1.63
CA ARG A 117 -20.66 -10.07 -2.92
C ARG A 117 -20.19 -8.63 -2.82
N PHE A 118 -20.41 -7.99 -1.68
CA PHE A 118 -20.12 -6.58 -1.44
C PHE A 118 -19.01 -6.44 -0.41
N VAL A 119 -17.79 -6.70 -0.86
CA VAL A 119 -16.59 -6.62 -0.01
C VAL A 119 -15.83 -5.34 -0.32
N ASN A 120 -15.53 -4.59 0.74
CA ASN A 120 -14.65 -3.43 0.70
C ASN A 120 -13.25 -3.85 1.13
N TYR A 121 -12.24 -3.41 0.39
CA TYR A 121 -10.82 -3.68 0.65
C TYR A 121 -10.13 -2.38 1.03
N ALA A 122 -9.48 -2.35 2.20
CA ALA A 122 -8.71 -1.21 2.67
C ALA A 122 -7.24 -1.36 2.27
N PHE A 123 -6.74 -0.40 1.49
CA PHE A 123 -5.32 -0.23 1.22
C PHE A 123 -4.80 0.95 2.02
N ALA A 124 -3.57 0.88 2.52
CA ALA A 124 -2.90 2.02 3.15
C ALA A 124 -1.51 2.17 2.57
N GLU A 125 -1.03 3.42 2.53
CA GLU A 125 0.35 3.68 2.12
C GLU A 125 1.27 3.13 3.20
N ARG A 126 2.15 2.21 2.81
CA ARG A 126 3.18 1.67 3.70
C ARG A 126 4.52 1.73 3.02
N ASP A 127 5.53 2.01 3.84
CA ASP A 127 6.91 1.78 3.47
C ASP A 127 7.10 0.28 3.27
N VAL A 128 7.05 -0.15 2.01
CA VAL A 128 7.57 -1.45 1.62
C VAL A 128 9.08 -1.27 1.60
N GLY A 129 9.69 -1.33 2.80
CA GLY A 129 11.13 -1.26 2.95
C GLY A 129 11.80 -2.28 2.02
N PRO A 130 13.11 -2.14 1.73
CA PRO A 130 13.78 -3.06 0.82
C PRO A 130 13.70 -4.46 1.41
N GLY A 131 12.69 -5.22 0.98
CA GLY A 131 12.57 -6.64 1.21
C GLY A 131 13.88 -7.26 0.79
N ILE A 132 14.30 -8.31 1.50
CA ILE A 132 15.54 -9.07 1.34
C ILE A 132 16.26 -8.69 0.04
N PRO A 133 17.43 -8.02 0.11
CA PRO A 133 18.07 -7.43 -1.06
C PRO A 133 18.04 -8.40 -2.24
N GLU A 134 17.57 -7.94 -3.39
CA GLU A 134 17.43 -8.81 -4.55
C GLU A 134 18.78 -9.47 -4.90
N PRO A 135 18.81 -10.65 -5.56
CA PRO A 135 20.05 -11.34 -5.92
C PRO A 135 21.07 -10.44 -6.64
N ALA A 136 20.59 -9.49 -7.46
CA ALA A 136 21.43 -8.50 -8.12
C ALA A 136 22.10 -7.52 -7.15
N THR A 137 21.41 -7.14 -6.07
CA THR A 137 21.95 -6.29 -5.01
C THR A 137 23.07 -7.02 -4.25
N TRP A 138 22.90 -8.32 -3.96
CA TRP A 138 23.98 -9.14 -3.41
C TRP A 138 25.19 -9.20 -4.34
N ALA A 139 24.94 -9.42 -5.64
CA ALA A 139 26.00 -9.46 -6.63
C ALA A 139 26.76 -8.12 -6.73
N LEU A 140 26.06 -6.99 -6.63
CA LEU A 140 26.67 -5.66 -6.61
C LEU A 140 27.47 -5.41 -5.33
N MET A 141 26.96 -5.77 -4.15
CA MET A 141 27.68 -5.61 -2.89
C MET A 141 28.96 -6.47 -2.87
N ILE A 142 28.84 -7.75 -3.23
CA ILE A 142 29.96 -8.68 -3.31
C ILE A 142 30.95 -8.22 -4.39
N GLY A 143 30.45 -7.80 -5.55
CA GLY A 143 31.26 -7.27 -6.66
C GLY A 143 32.03 -6.02 -6.25
N GLY A 144 31.38 -5.06 -5.59
CA GLY A 144 32.01 -3.83 -5.09
C GLY A 144 33.11 -4.10 -4.05
N LEU A 145 32.85 -5.00 -3.10
CA LEU A 145 33.85 -5.43 -2.12
C LEU A 145 35.03 -6.15 -2.78
N GLY A 146 34.75 -7.03 -3.75
CA GLY A 146 35.77 -7.75 -4.51
C GLY A 146 36.67 -6.81 -5.30
N LEU A 147 36.10 -5.81 -5.99
CA LEU A 147 36.84 -4.79 -6.72
C LEU A 147 37.70 -3.93 -5.78
N THR A 148 37.14 -3.52 -4.64
CA THR A 148 37.87 -2.73 -3.64
C THR A 148 39.06 -3.51 -3.08
N GLY A 149 38.86 -4.79 -2.73
CA GLY A 149 39.93 -5.68 -2.29
C GLY A 149 41.02 -5.89 -3.35
N ALA A 150 40.65 -6.03 -4.62
CA ALA A 150 41.58 -6.17 -5.73
C ALA A 150 42.47 -4.92 -5.91
N VAL A 151 41.90 -3.72 -5.76
CA VAL A 151 42.64 -2.46 -5.83
C VAL A 151 43.65 -2.35 -4.69
N LEU A 152 43.26 -2.71 -3.46
CA LEU A 152 44.15 -2.68 -2.30
C LEU A 152 45.29 -3.70 -2.42
N ARG A 153 45.01 -4.91 -2.94
CA ARG A 153 46.03 -5.95 -3.16
C ARG A 153 47.10 -5.52 -4.15
N ARG A 154 46.71 -4.80 -5.22
CA ARG A 154 47.66 -4.29 -6.23
C ARG A 154 48.62 -3.23 -5.68
N ARG A 155 48.29 -2.60 -4.55
CA ARG A 155 49.12 -1.57 -3.90
C ARG A 155 50.08 -2.11 -2.85
N ARG A 156 50.06 -3.41 -2.54
CA ARG A 156 51.10 -4.00 -1.68
C ARG A 156 52.40 -4.12 -2.48
N PRO A 157 53.51 -3.47 -2.06
CA PRO A 157 54.83 -3.79 -2.58
C PRO A 157 55.15 -5.25 -2.25
N ALA A 158 55.78 -5.98 -3.16
CA ALA A 158 56.33 -7.28 -2.84
C ALA A 158 57.38 -7.10 -1.74
N THR A 159 57.06 -7.49 -0.51
CA THR A 159 58.06 -7.61 0.55
C THR A 159 58.99 -8.74 0.12
N ALA A 160 60.24 -8.38 -0.18
CA ALA A 160 61.33 -9.31 -0.47
C ALA A 160 61.86 -9.94 0.82
#